data_AF-S4R665-F1
#
_entry.id   AF-S4R665-F1
#
_cell.length_a   1.000
_cell.length_b   1.000
_cell.length_c   1.000
_cell.angle_alpha   90.00
_cell.angle_beta   90.00
_cell.angle_gamma   90.00
#
_symmetry.space_group_name_H-M   'P 1'
#
loop_
_entity.id
_entity.type
_entity.pdbx_description
1 polymer ?
#
loop_
_entity_poly.entity_id
_entity_poly.type
_entity_poly.pdbx_seq_one_letter_code
_entity_poly.pdbx_strand_id
1 'polypeptide(L)'
;QLRELRGRLAAKESATQELRAELESHRENGARHASLIQSLRERLRDTEEASGALSSARARYDAGMQAAQEDARDMQARIAELEERLRLHLAEREQAEQRAVTMDKRLEDAVDKLSRGLNVDTRAEDYPVDLLASRMNACECVLQRAKIASLEGALASQEVEAKASRETIMRLVSEVGREQKVASSQGQEAEALRKVSVEVAKRRNHTLRHA
;
A
#
# COMPACT_ATOMS: atom_id res chain seq x y z
N GLN A 1 89.56 -91.43 61.91
CA GLN A 1 88.59 -90.62 62.66
C GLN A 1 88.80 -89.10 62.45
N LEU A 2 89.90 -88.47 62.89
CA LEU A 2 90.12 -87.02 62.71
C LEU A 2 90.15 -86.54 61.24
N ARG A 3 90.82 -87.27 60.33
CA ARG A 3 90.89 -86.92 58.89
C ARG A 3 89.52 -86.95 58.22
N GLU A 4 88.70 -87.93 58.55
CA GLU A 4 87.36 -88.13 57.99
C GLU A 4 86.38 -87.07 58.49
N LEU A 5 86.45 -86.72 59.79
CA LEU A 5 85.69 -85.60 60.35
C LEU A 5 86.07 -84.26 59.71
N ARG A 6 87.36 -84.03 59.44
CA ARG A 6 87.83 -82.84 58.70
C ARG A 6 87.32 -82.81 57.26
N GLY A 7 87.30 -83.94 56.55
CA GLY A 7 86.73 -84.02 55.21
C GLY A 7 85.22 -83.74 55.18
N ARG A 8 84.46 -84.28 56.14
CA ARG A 8 83.03 -84.00 56.29
C ARG A 8 82.75 -82.54 56.64
N LEU A 9 83.58 -81.93 57.50
CA LEU A 9 83.48 -80.52 57.83
C LEU A 9 83.71 -79.65 56.59
N ALA A 10 84.79 -79.90 55.84
CA ALA A 10 85.11 -79.18 54.61
C ALA A 10 84.00 -79.30 53.55
N ALA A 11 83.40 -80.49 53.38
CA ALA A 11 82.27 -80.69 52.47
C ALA A 11 81.02 -79.90 52.90
N LYS A 12 80.74 -79.83 54.21
CA LYS A 12 79.63 -79.03 54.75
C LYS A 12 79.90 -77.53 54.64
N GLU A 13 81.13 -77.09 54.82
CA GLU A 13 81.53 -75.70 54.61
C GLU A 13 81.36 -75.28 53.14
N SER A 14 81.78 -76.12 52.19
CA SER A 14 81.56 -75.91 50.75
C SER A 14 80.07 -75.80 50.40
N ALA A 15 79.26 -76.76 50.84
CA ALA A 15 77.81 -76.75 50.60
C ALA A 15 77.13 -75.52 51.25
N THR A 16 77.63 -75.07 52.41
CA THR A 16 77.11 -73.86 53.07
C THR A 16 77.49 -72.59 52.30
N GLN A 17 78.66 -72.54 51.67
CA GLN A 17 79.06 -71.44 50.79
C GLN A 17 78.22 -71.39 49.51
N GLU A 18 77.97 -72.53 48.89
CA GLU A 18 77.10 -72.64 47.70
C GLU A 18 75.68 -72.16 48.00
N LEU A 19 75.06 -72.66 49.08
CA LEU A 19 73.72 -72.22 49.51
C LEU A 19 73.66 -70.72 49.82
N ARG A 20 74.73 -70.14 50.37
CA ARG A 20 74.81 -68.68 50.60
C ARG A 20 74.87 -67.91 49.29
N ALA A 21 75.61 -68.40 48.30
CA ALA A 21 75.70 -67.77 46.99
C ALA A 21 74.35 -67.83 46.25
N GLU A 22 73.65 -68.97 46.30
CA GLU A 22 72.30 -69.12 45.75
C GLU A 22 71.30 -68.20 46.44
N LEU A 23 71.34 -68.12 47.78
CA LEU A 23 70.48 -67.22 48.56
C LEU A 23 70.69 -65.76 48.14
N GLU A 24 71.94 -65.34 47.96
CA GLU A 24 72.26 -63.98 47.54
C GLU A 24 71.81 -63.70 46.10
N SER A 25 72.01 -64.66 45.19
CA SER A 25 71.47 -64.58 43.83
C SER A 25 69.94 -64.44 43.81
N HIS A 26 69.23 -65.21 44.64
CA HIS A 26 67.78 -65.11 44.77
C HIS A 26 67.34 -63.76 45.35
N ARG A 27 68.07 -63.20 46.31
CA ARG A 27 67.80 -61.86 46.85
C ARG A 27 67.97 -60.78 45.79
N GLU A 28 69.07 -60.80 45.05
CA GLU A 28 69.31 -59.85 43.96
C GLU A 28 68.25 -59.94 42.88
N ASN A 29 67.90 -61.17 42.45
CA ASN A 29 66.83 -61.38 41.48
C ASN A 29 65.49 -60.88 42.01
N GLY A 30 65.18 -61.12 43.29
CA GLY A 30 64.00 -60.58 43.96
C GLY A 30 63.95 -59.06 43.94
N ALA A 31 65.06 -58.39 44.25
CA ALA A 31 65.18 -56.94 44.19
C ALA A 31 65.00 -56.40 42.76
N ARG A 32 65.61 -57.04 41.76
CA ARG A 32 65.44 -56.68 40.33
C ARG A 32 63.98 -56.82 39.88
N HIS A 33 63.31 -57.93 40.24
CA HIS A 33 61.90 -58.12 39.92
C HIS A 33 60.99 -57.11 40.62
N ALA A 34 61.26 -56.78 41.89
CA ALA A 34 60.50 -55.76 42.61
C ALA A 34 60.61 -54.38 41.94
N SER A 35 61.83 -53.97 41.55
CA SER A 35 62.04 -52.72 40.79
C SER A 35 61.32 -52.72 39.45
N LEU A 36 61.34 -53.84 38.73
CA LEU A 36 60.62 -53.97 37.45
C LEU A 36 59.11 -53.84 37.64
N ILE A 37 58.54 -54.52 38.64
CA ILE A 37 57.11 -54.43 38.96
C ILE A 37 56.72 -53.00 39.29
N GLN A 38 57.54 -52.28 40.07
CA GLN A 38 57.30 -50.89 40.41
C GLN A 38 57.28 -50.00 39.16
N SER A 39 58.28 -50.12 38.27
CA SER A 39 58.33 -49.36 37.02
C SER A 39 57.13 -49.67 36.09
N LEU A 40 56.70 -50.93 36.02
CA LEU A 40 55.53 -51.31 35.22
C LEU A 40 54.23 -50.73 35.80
N ARG A 41 54.09 -50.68 37.13
CA ARG A 41 52.93 -50.05 37.79
C ARG A 41 52.88 -48.55 37.56
N GLU A 42 54.03 -47.88 37.63
CA GLU A 42 54.13 -46.44 37.30
C GLU A 42 53.72 -46.19 35.86
N ARG A 43 54.28 -46.95 34.91
CA ARG A 43 53.89 -46.83 33.49
C ARG A 43 52.42 -47.12 33.26
N LEU A 44 51.85 -48.12 33.92
CA LEU A 44 50.42 -48.43 33.81
C LEU A 44 49.57 -47.24 34.28
N ARG A 45 49.91 -46.68 35.45
CA ARG A 45 49.23 -45.51 35.99
C ARG A 45 49.32 -44.30 35.05
N ASP A 46 50.50 -43.99 34.53
CA ASP A 46 50.69 -42.89 33.59
C ASP A 46 49.84 -43.07 32.33
N THR A 47 49.75 -44.31 31.82
CA THR A 47 48.93 -44.61 30.63
C THR A 47 47.43 -44.52 30.93
N GLU A 48 46.98 -44.91 32.12
CA GLU A 48 45.59 -44.78 32.55
C GLU A 48 45.19 -43.31 32.73
N GLU A 49 46.05 -42.50 33.34
CA GLU A 49 45.85 -41.06 33.51
C GLU A 49 45.79 -40.36 32.13
N ALA A 50 46.70 -40.68 31.21
CA ALA A 50 46.70 -40.16 29.85
C ALA A 50 45.44 -40.56 29.06
N SER A 51 45.01 -41.82 29.19
CA SER A 51 43.78 -42.32 28.55
C SER A 51 42.54 -41.60 29.07
N GLY A 52 42.44 -41.39 30.39
CA GLY A 52 41.36 -40.61 31.01
C GLY A 52 41.33 -39.16 30.52
N ALA A 53 42.49 -38.51 30.45
CA ALA A 53 42.62 -37.16 29.91
C ALA A 53 42.15 -37.07 28.46
N LEU A 54 42.58 -38.00 27.60
CA LEU A 54 42.16 -38.09 26.19
C LEU A 54 40.66 -38.32 26.05
N SER A 55 40.08 -39.22 26.84
CA SER A 55 38.64 -39.46 26.86
C SER A 55 37.85 -38.19 27.22
N SER A 56 38.30 -37.46 28.26
CA SER A 56 37.67 -36.20 28.66
C SER A 56 37.79 -35.10 27.61
N ALA A 57 38.93 -35.05 26.89
CA ALA A 57 39.16 -34.09 25.82
C ALA A 57 38.24 -34.41 24.63
N ARG A 58 38.15 -35.68 24.25
CA ARG A 58 37.25 -36.15 23.19
C ARG A 58 35.80 -35.82 23.49
N ALA A 59 35.32 -36.08 24.71
CA ALA A 59 33.94 -35.75 25.08
C ALA A 59 33.64 -34.25 24.95
N ARG A 60 34.60 -33.38 25.31
CA ARG A 60 34.47 -31.92 25.13
C ARG A 60 34.45 -31.52 23.65
N TYR A 61 35.29 -32.12 22.82
CA TYR A 61 35.28 -31.87 21.38
C TYR A 61 33.99 -32.34 20.73
N ASP A 62 33.50 -33.53 21.08
CA ASP A 62 32.25 -34.07 20.53
C ASP A 62 31.05 -33.17 20.89
N ALA A 63 30.99 -32.69 22.14
CA ALA A 63 29.96 -31.74 22.57
C ALA A 63 30.06 -30.40 21.81
N GLY A 64 31.27 -29.86 21.64
CA GLY A 64 31.50 -28.63 20.88
C GLY A 64 31.14 -28.77 19.40
N MET A 65 31.45 -29.92 18.80
CA MET A 65 31.10 -30.23 17.42
C MET A 65 29.59 -30.35 17.22
N GLN A 66 28.88 -30.97 18.17
CA GLN A 66 27.41 -31.05 18.14
C GLN A 66 26.77 -29.67 18.23
N ALA A 67 27.20 -28.83 19.18
CA ALA A 67 26.69 -27.47 19.32
C ALA A 67 26.94 -26.64 18.04
N ALA A 68 28.15 -26.70 17.48
CA ALA A 68 28.47 -26.01 16.23
C ALA A 68 27.62 -26.52 15.04
N GLN A 69 27.28 -27.82 15.02
CA GLN A 69 26.44 -28.39 13.98
C GLN A 69 24.96 -27.96 14.12
N GLU A 70 24.46 -27.82 15.35
CA GLU A 70 23.14 -27.27 15.63
C GLU A 70 23.06 -25.80 15.21
N ASP A 71 24.03 -24.98 15.62
CA ASP A 71 24.13 -23.57 15.21
C ASP A 71 24.17 -23.43 13.68
N ALA A 72 24.95 -24.29 13.00
CA ALA A 72 25.03 -24.26 11.54
C ALA A 72 23.68 -24.57 10.86
N ARG A 73 22.89 -25.50 11.41
CA ARG A 73 21.55 -25.82 10.90
C ARG A 73 20.57 -24.68 11.12
N ASP A 74 20.60 -24.06 12.29
CA ASP A 74 19.73 -22.91 12.60
C ASP A 74 20.04 -21.72 11.68
N MET A 75 21.33 -21.44 11.44
CA MET A 75 21.74 -20.41 10.49
C MET A 75 21.30 -20.73 9.06
N GLN A 76 21.38 -21.98 8.62
CA GLN A 76 20.88 -22.40 7.30
C GLN A 76 19.35 -22.22 7.19
N ALA A 77 18.59 -22.58 8.23
CA ALA A 77 17.15 -22.36 8.27
C ALA A 77 16.81 -20.86 8.19
N ARG A 78 17.57 -20.02 8.90
CA ARG A 78 17.39 -18.56 8.87
C ARG A 78 17.71 -17.97 7.50
N ILE A 79 18.76 -18.45 6.83
CA ILE A 79 19.08 -18.04 5.46
C ILE A 79 17.92 -18.37 4.52
N ALA A 80 17.39 -19.60 4.59
CA ALA A 80 16.27 -20.01 3.74
C ALA A 80 15.00 -19.15 3.96
N GLU A 81 14.67 -18.83 5.22
CA GLU A 81 13.56 -17.93 5.55
C GLU A 81 13.76 -16.51 4.97
N LEU A 82 14.97 -15.95 5.12
CA LEU A 82 15.29 -14.62 4.62
C LEU A 82 15.27 -14.56 3.10
N GLU A 83 15.77 -15.59 2.42
CA GLU A 83 15.68 -15.70 0.97
C GLU A 83 14.23 -15.72 0.48
N GLU A 84 13.35 -16.47 1.16
CA GLU A 84 11.95 -16.54 0.78
C GLU A 84 11.23 -15.19 0.97
N ARG A 85 11.48 -14.52 2.09
CA ARG A 85 10.98 -13.17 2.32
C ARG A 85 11.49 -12.17 1.28
N LEU A 86 12.74 -12.29 0.87
CA LEU A 86 13.32 -11.45 -0.17
C LEU A 86 12.62 -11.70 -1.51
N ARG A 87 12.37 -12.96 -1.90
CA ARG A 87 11.63 -13.29 -3.13
C ARG A 87 10.23 -12.69 -3.12
N LEU A 88 9.51 -12.76 -2.01
CA LEU A 88 8.19 -12.14 -1.86
C LEU A 88 8.24 -10.63 -2.06
N HIS A 89 9.16 -9.93 -1.38
CA HIS A 89 9.29 -8.48 -1.52
C HIS A 89 9.72 -8.05 -2.93
N LEU A 90 10.56 -8.84 -3.61
CA LEU A 90 10.92 -8.58 -5.01
C LEU A 90 9.70 -8.70 -5.93
N ALA A 91 8.89 -9.75 -5.77
CA ALA A 91 7.66 -9.92 -6.55
C ALA A 91 6.65 -8.78 -6.31
N GLU A 92 6.45 -8.37 -5.05
CA GLU A 92 5.59 -7.25 -4.69
C GLU A 92 6.07 -5.93 -5.32
N ARG A 93 7.39 -5.69 -5.28
CA ARG A 93 8.02 -4.52 -5.88
C ARG A 93 7.84 -4.53 -7.40
N GLU A 94 8.14 -5.63 -8.08
CA GLU A 94 7.96 -5.75 -9.53
C GLU A 94 6.51 -5.48 -9.94
N GLN A 95 5.55 -6.01 -9.18
CA GLN A 95 4.13 -5.75 -9.42
C GLN A 95 3.77 -4.26 -9.22
N ALA A 96 4.32 -3.62 -8.19
CA ALA A 96 4.12 -2.19 -7.95
C ALA A 96 4.74 -1.32 -9.07
N GLU A 97 5.93 -1.66 -9.52
CA GLU A 97 6.64 -0.98 -10.62
C GLU A 97 5.85 -1.12 -11.93
N GLN A 98 5.33 -2.31 -12.24
CA GLN A 98 4.47 -2.54 -13.41
C GLN A 98 3.17 -1.72 -13.33
N ARG A 99 2.57 -1.61 -12.15
CA ARG A 99 1.39 -0.76 -11.93
C ARG A 99 1.72 0.71 -12.14
N ALA A 100 2.84 1.20 -11.61
CA ALA A 100 3.30 2.58 -11.79
C ALA A 100 3.49 2.92 -13.28
N VAL A 101 4.25 2.10 -14.02
CA VAL A 101 4.45 2.28 -15.47
C VAL A 101 3.11 2.29 -16.23
N THR A 102 2.15 1.46 -15.82
CA THR A 102 0.82 1.43 -16.44
C THR A 102 0.02 2.70 -16.12
N MET A 103 0.13 3.24 -14.90
CA MET A 103 -0.51 4.50 -14.52
C MET A 103 0.13 5.69 -15.22
N ASP A 104 1.45 5.74 -15.34
CA ASP A 104 2.16 6.82 -16.02
C ASP A 104 1.72 6.92 -17.48
N LYS A 105 1.67 5.80 -18.21
CA LYS A 105 1.14 5.76 -19.59
C LYS A 105 -0.31 6.25 -19.68
N ARG A 106 -1.16 5.90 -18.72
CA ARG A 106 -2.56 6.37 -18.67
C ARG A 106 -2.65 7.87 -18.41
N LEU A 107 -1.75 8.40 -17.57
CA LEU A 107 -1.66 9.83 -17.29
C LEU A 107 -1.16 10.59 -18.52
N GLU A 108 -0.12 10.10 -19.20
CA GLU A 108 0.36 10.65 -20.48
C GLU A 108 -0.77 10.68 -21.52
N ASP A 109 -1.49 9.57 -21.71
CA ASP A 109 -2.64 9.49 -22.61
C ASP A 109 -3.75 10.50 -22.25
N ALA A 110 -4.00 10.71 -20.94
CA ALA A 110 -5.00 11.63 -20.46
C ALA A 110 -4.58 13.10 -20.69
N VAL A 111 -3.32 13.42 -20.39
CA VAL A 111 -2.71 14.72 -20.68
C VAL A 111 -2.80 15.01 -22.18
N ASP A 112 -2.40 14.09 -23.05
CA ASP A 112 -2.48 14.25 -24.51
C ASP A 112 -3.91 14.48 -25.02
N LYS A 113 -4.90 13.81 -24.43
CA LYS A 113 -6.33 14.02 -24.78
C LYS A 113 -6.80 15.40 -24.34
N LEU A 114 -6.46 15.82 -23.12
CA LEU A 114 -6.84 17.13 -22.58
C LEU A 114 -6.13 18.27 -23.31
N SER A 115 -4.83 18.15 -23.58
CA SER A 115 -4.04 19.09 -24.37
C SER A 115 -4.65 19.32 -25.75
N ARG A 116 -5.03 18.24 -26.44
CA ARG A 116 -5.76 18.34 -27.72
C ARG A 116 -7.15 18.98 -27.56
N GLY A 117 -7.90 18.61 -26.53
CA GLY A 117 -9.23 19.17 -26.27
C GLY A 117 -9.23 20.66 -25.93
N LEU A 118 -8.21 21.13 -25.22
CA LEU A 118 -8.02 22.53 -24.83
C LEU A 118 -7.17 23.31 -25.84
N ASN A 119 -6.63 22.64 -26.85
CA ASN A 119 -5.69 23.20 -27.83
C ASN A 119 -4.49 23.90 -27.17
N VAL A 120 -3.90 23.22 -26.19
CA VAL A 120 -2.74 23.68 -25.42
C VAL A 120 -1.56 22.75 -25.72
N ASP A 121 -0.40 23.30 -26.03
CA ASP A 121 0.83 22.51 -26.12
C ASP A 121 1.43 22.35 -24.73
N THR A 122 1.61 21.10 -24.31
CA THR A 122 2.14 20.71 -22.99
C THR A 122 3.53 20.07 -23.09
N ARG A 123 4.12 19.98 -24.29
CA ARG A 123 5.35 19.20 -24.54
C ARG A 123 6.61 19.77 -23.89
N ALA A 124 6.64 21.08 -23.65
CA ALA A 124 7.78 21.80 -23.07
C ALA A 124 7.55 22.23 -21.61
N GLU A 125 6.45 21.78 -21.00
CA GLU A 125 6.01 22.24 -19.69
C GLU A 125 6.42 21.23 -18.62
N ASP A 126 7.07 21.71 -17.57
CA ASP A 126 7.49 20.87 -16.43
C ASP A 126 6.29 20.34 -15.63
N TYR A 127 5.17 21.09 -15.66
CA TYR A 127 3.93 20.75 -14.93
C TYR A 127 2.72 20.83 -15.88
N PRO A 128 2.59 19.88 -16.82
CA PRO A 128 1.57 19.94 -17.87
C PRO A 128 0.16 19.84 -17.30
N VAL A 129 -0.03 19.11 -16.20
CA VAL A 129 -1.33 18.95 -15.52
C VAL A 129 -1.83 20.27 -14.94
N ASP A 130 -0.96 21.05 -14.29
CA ASP A 130 -1.32 22.33 -13.68
C ASP A 130 -1.66 23.39 -14.73
N LEU A 131 -0.93 23.38 -15.84
CA LEU A 131 -1.25 24.22 -17.00
C LEU A 131 -2.63 23.87 -17.58
N LEU A 132 -2.92 22.57 -17.77
CA LEU A 132 -4.20 22.12 -18.28
C LEU A 132 -5.35 22.49 -17.33
N ALA A 133 -5.17 22.31 -16.02
CA ALA A 133 -6.17 22.68 -15.03
C ALA A 133 -6.48 24.19 -15.08
N SER A 134 -5.43 25.02 -15.18
CA SER A 134 -5.57 26.47 -15.30
C SER A 134 -6.31 26.87 -16.59
N ARG A 135 -6.02 26.20 -17.71
CA ARG A 135 -6.66 26.44 -19.00
C ARG A 135 -8.12 26.01 -19.02
N MET A 136 -8.45 24.87 -18.42
CA MET A 136 -9.82 24.39 -18.27
C MET A 136 -10.68 25.40 -17.49
N ASN A 137 -10.17 25.91 -16.36
CA ASN A 137 -10.85 26.93 -15.58
C ASN A 137 -11.10 28.22 -16.39
N ALA A 138 -10.11 28.65 -17.18
CA ALA A 138 -10.26 29.82 -18.04
C ALA A 138 -11.31 29.62 -19.14
N CYS A 139 -11.34 28.45 -19.78
CA CYS A 139 -12.33 28.11 -20.81
C CYS A 139 -13.76 28.14 -20.23
N GLU A 140 -13.96 27.56 -19.05
CA GLU A 140 -15.26 27.59 -18.37
C GLU A 140 -15.71 29.03 -18.07
N CYS A 141 -14.81 29.87 -17.56
CA CYS A 141 -15.11 31.28 -17.32
C CYS A 141 -15.57 32.01 -18.59
N VAL A 142 -14.93 31.75 -19.73
CA VAL A 142 -15.30 32.37 -21.02
C VAL A 142 -16.67 31.89 -21.48
N LEU A 143 -16.97 30.59 -21.40
CA LEU A 143 -18.27 30.04 -21.77
C LEU A 143 -19.39 30.58 -20.89
N GLN A 144 -19.17 30.67 -19.57
CA GLN A 144 -20.13 31.24 -18.63
C GLN A 144 -20.39 32.72 -18.94
N ARG A 145 -19.34 33.51 -19.22
CA ARG A 145 -19.49 34.92 -19.61
C ARG A 145 -20.25 35.09 -20.93
N ALA A 146 -19.98 34.26 -21.94
CA ALA A 146 -20.71 34.29 -23.20
C ALA A 146 -22.21 33.98 -23.01
N LYS A 147 -22.52 33.00 -22.14
CA LYS A 147 -23.89 32.68 -21.77
C LYS A 147 -24.59 33.84 -21.04
N ILE A 148 -23.90 34.50 -20.11
CA ILE A 148 -24.42 35.70 -19.43
C ILE A 148 -24.74 36.78 -20.46
N ALA A 149 -23.79 37.13 -21.34
CA ALA A 149 -24.00 38.16 -22.36
C ALA A 149 -25.19 37.83 -23.29
N SER A 150 -25.37 36.55 -23.66
CA SER A 150 -26.52 36.12 -24.45
C SER A 150 -27.85 36.28 -23.71
N LEU A 151 -27.90 35.95 -22.42
CA LEU A 151 -29.09 36.13 -21.59
C LEU A 151 -29.42 37.60 -21.37
N GLU A 152 -28.41 38.44 -21.14
CA GLU A 152 -28.56 39.90 -21.02
C GLU A 152 -29.14 40.51 -22.30
N GLY A 153 -28.65 40.09 -23.47
CA GLY A 153 -29.18 40.54 -24.76
C GLY A 153 -30.64 40.12 -24.99
N ALA A 154 -30.99 38.87 -24.64
CA ALA A 154 -32.38 38.39 -24.71
C ALA A 154 -33.31 39.17 -23.77
N LEU A 155 -32.85 39.45 -22.54
CA LEU A 155 -33.60 40.25 -21.57
C LEU A 155 -33.85 41.67 -22.09
N ALA A 156 -32.82 42.34 -22.61
CA ALA A 156 -32.95 43.69 -23.16
C ALA A 156 -33.95 43.73 -24.33
N SER A 157 -33.94 42.72 -25.21
CA SER A 157 -34.92 42.63 -26.30
C SER A 157 -36.35 42.43 -25.77
N GLN A 158 -36.53 41.57 -24.77
CA GLN A 158 -37.83 41.37 -24.12
C GLN A 158 -38.34 42.63 -23.44
N GLU A 159 -37.46 43.42 -22.81
CA GLU A 159 -37.84 44.70 -22.21
C GLU A 159 -38.38 45.70 -23.24
N VAL A 160 -37.76 45.77 -24.42
CA VAL A 160 -38.22 46.63 -25.53
C VAL A 160 -39.57 46.14 -26.07
N GLU A 161 -39.73 44.84 -26.27
CA GLU A 161 -40.98 44.24 -26.73
C GLU A 161 -42.11 44.46 -25.71
N ALA A 162 -41.83 44.31 -24.41
CA ALA A 162 -42.78 44.56 -23.34
C ALA A 162 -43.20 46.04 -23.27
N LYS A 163 -42.26 46.98 -23.50
CA LYS A 163 -42.56 48.42 -23.59
C LYS A 163 -43.46 48.71 -24.79
N ALA A 164 -43.13 48.21 -25.98
CA ALA A 164 -43.94 48.37 -27.18
C ALA A 164 -45.35 47.75 -27.04
N SER A 165 -45.42 46.58 -26.39
CA SER A 165 -46.69 45.90 -26.06
C SER A 165 -47.54 46.75 -25.11
N ARG A 166 -46.93 47.29 -24.04
CA ARG A 166 -47.60 48.19 -23.10
C ARG A 166 -48.14 49.44 -23.80
N GLU A 167 -47.35 50.07 -24.67
CA GLU A 167 -47.78 51.25 -25.44
C GLU A 167 -48.94 50.91 -26.37
N THR A 168 -48.91 49.75 -27.02
CA THR A 168 -50.00 49.29 -27.89
C THR A 168 -51.27 49.05 -27.09
N ILE A 169 -51.18 48.40 -25.93
CA ILE A 169 -52.31 48.24 -25.00
C ILE A 169 -52.86 49.60 -24.58
N MET A 170 -52.00 50.56 -24.23
CA MET A 170 -52.43 51.92 -23.85
C MET A 170 -53.16 52.65 -24.99
N ARG A 171 -52.70 52.51 -26.24
CA ARG A 171 -53.40 53.07 -27.41
C ARG A 171 -54.78 52.45 -27.59
N LEU A 172 -54.88 51.12 -27.60
CA LEU A 172 -56.15 50.40 -27.76
C LEU A 172 -57.15 50.74 -26.64
N VAL A 173 -56.70 50.83 -25.39
CA VAL A 173 -57.55 51.25 -24.26
C VAL A 173 -58.11 52.66 -24.49
N SER A 174 -57.29 53.57 -25.01
CA SER A 174 -57.71 54.94 -25.32
C SER A 174 -58.71 55.00 -26.48
N GLU A 175 -58.48 54.22 -27.55
CA GLU A 175 -59.39 54.10 -28.70
C GLU A 175 -60.75 53.53 -28.29
N VAL A 176 -60.77 52.41 -27.56
CA VAL A 176 -61.99 51.80 -27.00
C VAL A 176 -62.73 52.81 -26.12
N GLY A 177 -62.03 53.57 -25.27
CA GLY A 177 -62.64 54.62 -24.46
C GLY A 177 -63.29 55.73 -25.29
N ARG A 178 -62.74 56.05 -26.47
CA ARG A 178 -63.30 57.04 -27.39
C ARG A 178 -64.50 56.50 -28.16
N GLU A 179 -64.41 55.28 -28.68
CA GLU A 179 -65.52 54.59 -29.35
C GLU A 179 -66.69 54.37 -28.41
N GLN A 180 -66.44 53.99 -27.15
CA GLN A 180 -67.48 53.82 -26.16
C GLN A 180 -68.23 55.14 -25.86
N LYS A 181 -67.53 56.28 -25.85
CA LYS A 181 -68.19 57.60 -25.76
C LYS A 181 -69.07 57.89 -26.97
N VAL A 182 -68.60 57.61 -28.19
CA VAL A 182 -69.36 57.81 -29.44
C VAL A 182 -70.59 56.90 -29.49
N ALA A 183 -70.42 55.61 -29.18
CA ALA A 183 -71.52 54.64 -29.15
C ALA A 183 -72.56 55.03 -28.09
N SER A 184 -72.13 55.53 -26.93
CA SER A 184 -73.04 56.06 -25.91
C SER A 184 -73.84 57.28 -26.43
N SER A 185 -73.19 58.25 -27.08
CA SER A 185 -73.90 59.41 -27.65
C SER A 185 -74.87 59.03 -28.76
N GLN A 186 -74.48 58.12 -29.66
CA GLN A 186 -75.36 57.62 -30.71
C GLN A 186 -76.53 56.80 -30.14
N GLY A 187 -76.29 56.01 -29.09
CA GLY A 187 -77.33 55.30 -28.35
C GLY A 187 -78.35 56.26 -27.74
N GLN A 188 -77.89 57.35 -27.11
CA GLN A 188 -78.76 58.39 -26.58
C GLN A 188 -79.59 59.09 -27.68
N GLU A 189 -78.96 59.39 -28.82
CA GLU A 189 -79.63 60.01 -29.96
C GLU A 189 -80.67 59.07 -30.60
N ALA A 190 -80.33 57.78 -30.78
CA ALA A 190 -81.24 56.76 -31.28
C ALA A 190 -82.43 56.54 -30.33
N GLU A 191 -82.21 56.58 -29.01
CA GLU A 191 -83.28 56.49 -28.02
C GLU A 191 -84.21 57.72 -28.10
N ALA A 192 -83.65 58.91 -28.29
CA ALA A 192 -84.41 60.13 -28.51
C ALA A 192 -85.28 60.03 -29.79
N LEU A 193 -84.69 59.61 -30.91
CA LEU A 193 -85.41 59.40 -32.17
C LEU A 193 -86.49 58.31 -32.07
N ARG A 194 -86.24 57.26 -31.29
CA ARG A 194 -87.23 56.21 -31.01
C ARG A 194 -88.43 56.76 -30.23
N LYS A 195 -88.20 57.62 -29.21
CA LYS A 195 -89.27 58.30 -28.47
C LYS A 195 -90.12 59.16 -29.42
N VAL A 196 -89.48 59.95 -30.29
CA VAL A 196 -90.17 60.77 -31.31
C VAL A 196 -90.96 59.89 -32.28
N SER A 197 -90.39 58.80 -32.77
CA SER A 197 -91.07 57.87 -33.71
C SER A 197 -92.28 57.19 -33.07
N VAL A 198 -92.17 56.79 -31.79
CA VAL A 198 -93.30 56.25 -31.01
C VAL A 198 -94.38 57.32 -30.83
N GLU A 199 -94.03 58.57 -30.57
CA GLU A 199 -95.00 59.68 -30.51
C GLU A 199 -95.68 59.92 -31.86
N VAL A 200 -94.93 59.93 -32.96
CA VAL A 200 -95.49 60.07 -34.32
C VAL A 200 -96.41 58.90 -34.65
N ALA A 201 -96.03 57.66 -34.32
CA ALA A 201 -96.86 56.48 -34.50
C ALA A 201 -98.15 56.55 -33.66
N LYS A 202 -98.08 57.01 -32.40
CA LYS A 202 -99.25 57.27 -31.56
C LYS A 202 -100.18 58.31 -32.20
N ARG A 203 -99.63 59.43 -32.70
CA ARG A 203 -100.39 60.46 -33.42
C ARG A 203 -101.07 59.90 -34.67
N ARG A 204 -100.37 59.07 -35.44
CA ARG A 204 -100.88 58.42 -36.67
C ARG A 204 -101.96 57.36 -36.39
N ASN A 205 -101.82 56.60 -35.30
CA ASN A 205 -102.85 55.64 -34.86
C ASN A 205 -104.11 56.36 -34.35
N HIS A 206 -103.96 57.54 -33.72
CA HIS A 206 -105.07 58.39 -33.33
C HIS A 206 -105.81 58.96 -34.56
N THR A 207 -105.10 59.32 -35.63
CA THR A 207 -105.71 59.79 -36.89
C THR A 207 -106.47 58.68 -37.62
N LEU A 208 -105.97 57.44 -37.61
CA LEU A 208 -106.63 56.28 -38.24
C LEU A 208 -107.82 55.73 -37.44
N ARG A 209 -107.91 56.01 -36.13
CA ARG A 209 -109.11 55.69 -35.31
C ARG A 209 -110.24 56.71 -35.46
N HIS A 210 -110.00 57.81 -36.17
CA HIS A 210 -110.96 58.88 -36.44
C HIS A 210 -111.31 59.03 -37.94
N ALA A 211 -110.98 58.02 -38.76
CA ALA A 211 -111.48 57.84 -40.13
C ALA A 211 -112.45 56.66 -40.15
#